data_AF-A0A954QAK0-F1
#
_entry.id   AF-A0A954QAK0-F1
#
_cell.length_a   1.000
_cell.length_b   1.000
_cell.length_c   1.000
_cell.angle_alpha   90.00
_cell.angle_beta   90.00
_cell.angle_gamma   90.00
#
_symmetry.space_group_name_H-M   'P 1'
#
loop_
_entity.id
_entity.type
_entity.pdbx_description
1 polymer ?
#
loop_
_entity_poly.entity_id
_entity_poly.type
_entity_poly.pdbx_seq_one_letter_code
_entity_poly.pdbx_strand_id
1 'polypeptide(L)'
;MANYSESEAEGFIRRFKLILIVFAAVLVVPLTLLIIYLDWRFDSFEDGLRYRTPQSMDDTSAVLPALPWTPVQGQTVYVPAYSHVYAQDGKPHLLTVTLSVRNADADREIVVTSVQYYDTKGRNIGSHLDKPLRLAPLASTEFLVERDDATGGSGANFMVEWVAGEPVVPPIIETVMIDTSGSQGISFARSGTVVKEGVPESDQRTREVVP
;
A
#
# COMPACT_ATOMS: atom_id res chain seq x y z
N MET A 1 17.52 46.27 66.47
CA MET A 1 16.18 46.15 65.84
C MET A 1 16.25 45.76 64.36
N ALA A 2 17.27 44.99 63.90
CA ALA A 2 17.49 44.72 62.46
C ALA A 2 17.41 43.24 62.02
N ASN A 3 17.36 42.26 62.93
CA ASN A 3 17.37 40.83 62.56
C ASN A 3 16.00 40.24 62.17
N TYR A 4 14.90 40.98 62.37
CA TYR A 4 13.56 40.48 62.02
C TYR A 4 13.33 40.49 60.50
N SER A 5 13.85 41.51 59.80
CA SER A 5 13.64 41.70 58.36
C SER A 5 14.32 40.65 57.49
N GLU A 6 15.49 40.12 57.89
CA GLU A 6 16.19 39.09 57.11
C GLU A 6 15.51 37.73 57.24
N SER A 7 15.07 37.35 58.44
CA SER A 7 14.39 36.06 58.67
C SER A 7 13.01 35.97 57.99
N GLU A 8 12.27 37.08 57.93
CA GLU A 8 11.00 37.17 57.20
C GLU A 8 11.20 37.12 55.68
N ALA A 9 12.26 37.77 55.18
CA ALA A 9 12.61 37.73 53.77
C ALA A 9 13.02 36.33 53.30
N GLU A 10 13.81 35.60 54.09
CA GLU A 10 14.18 34.20 53.80
C GLU A 10 12.97 33.27 53.77
N GLY A 11 12.04 33.43 54.73
CA GLY A 11 10.79 32.68 54.79
C GLY A 11 9.89 32.94 53.57
N PHE A 12 9.82 34.19 53.11
CA PHE A 12 9.05 34.58 51.92
C PHE A 12 9.64 33.97 50.64
N ILE A 13 10.96 34.07 50.45
CA ILE A 13 11.65 33.53 49.26
C ILE A 13 11.49 32.01 49.19
N ARG A 14 11.56 31.30 50.32
CA ARG A 14 11.37 29.85 50.36
C ARG A 14 9.95 29.44 49.96
N ARG A 15 8.92 30.16 50.45
CA ARG A 15 7.51 29.93 50.09
C ARG A 15 7.25 30.27 48.62
N PHE A 16 7.81 31.36 48.12
CA PHE A 16 7.70 31.77 46.73
C PHE A 16 8.36 30.74 45.78
N LYS A 17 9.56 30.25 46.10
CA LYS A 17 10.21 29.17 45.33
C LYS A 17 9.40 27.87 45.34
N LEU A 18 8.80 27.50 46.47
CA LEU A 18 7.92 26.33 46.55
C LEU A 18 6.68 26.48 45.65
N ILE A 19 6.03 27.65 45.66
CA ILE A 19 4.88 27.93 44.78
C ILE A 19 5.29 27.87 43.31
N LEU A 20 6.45 28.44 42.95
CA LEU A 20 6.96 28.42 41.58
C LEU A 20 7.24 27.00 41.09
N ILE A 21 7.84 26.15 41.93
CA ILE A 21 8.12 24.73 41.62
C ILE A 21 6.83 23.96 41.44
N VAL A 22 5.84 24.16 42.34
CA VAL A 22 4.54 23.50 42.23
C VAL A 22 3.81 23.96 40.96
N PHE A 23 3.84 25.25 40.63
CA PHE A 23 3.25 25.77 39.41
C PHE A 23 3.92 25.21 38.16
N ALA A 24 5.26 25.15 38.13
CA ALA A 24 6.01 24.52 37.06
C ALA A 24 5.68 23.03 36.94
N ALA A 25 5.56 22.30 38.06
CA ALA A 25 5.18 20.89 38.05
C ALA A 25 3.75 20.68 37.52
N VAL A 26 2.80 21.54 37.91
CA VAL A 26 1.42 21.53 37.43
C VAL A 26 1.33 21.84 35.93
N LEU A 27 2.32 22.50 35.34
CA LEU A 27 2.34 22.78 33.89
C LEU A 27 3.13 21.72 33.11
N VAL A 28 4.27 21.26 33.65
CA VAL A 28 5.16 20.29 33.01
C VAL A 28 4.58 18.88 33.05
N VAL A 29 4.03 18.44 34.19
CA VAL A 29 3.49 17.08 34.34
C VAL A 29 2.32 16.78 33.39
N PRO A 30 1.29 17.63 33.23
CA PRO A 30 0.25 17.35 32.25
C PRO A 30 0.76 17.49 30.82
N LEU A 31 1.75 18.36 30.55
CA LEU A 31 2.35 18.45 29.22
C LEU A 31 3.13 17.18 28.86
N THR A 32 3.88 16.60 29.80
CA THR A 32 4.57 15.32 29.57
C THR A 32 3.59 14.16 29.46
N LEU A 33 2.54 14.12 30.27
CA LEU A 33 1.46 13.13 30.12
C LEU A 33 0.74 13.26 28.77
N LEU A 34 0.53 14.49 28.28
CA LEU A 34 -0.04 14.74 26.96
C LEU A 34 0.89 14.26 25.83
N ILE A 35 2.19 14.50 25.93
CA ILE A 35 3.18 13.99 24.96
C ILE A 35 3.15 12.47 24.92
N ILE A 36 3.18 11.80 26.09
CA ILE A 36 3.11 10.33 26.17
C ILE A 36 1.79 9.81 25.56
N TYR A 37 0.66 10.48 25.86
CA TYR A 37 -0.62 10.12 25.28
C TYR A 37 -0.64 10.27 23.76
N LEU A 38 -0.06 11.35 23.22
CA LEU A 38 0.03 11.59 21.78
C LEU A 38 0.93 10.55 21.10
N ASP A 39 2.04 10.18 21.71
CA ASP A 39 2.98 9.16 21.21
C ASP A 39 2.27 7.80 21.08
N TRP A 40 1.62 7.34 22.16
CA TRP A 40 0.82 6.09 22.16
C TRP A 40 -0.33 6.12 21.13
N ARG A 41 -0.97 7.29 20.97
CA ARG A 41 -2.06 7.47 20.02
C ARG A 41 -1.56 7.44 18.57
N PHE A 42 -0.35 7.95 18.33
CA PHE A 42 0.27 8.05 17.02
C PHE A 42 0.81 6.70 16.56
N ASP A 43 1.50 5.96 17.43
CA ASP A 43 1.98 4.59 17.13
C ASP A 43 0.84 3.68 16.65
N SER A 44 -0.31 3.74 17.33
CA SER A 44 -1.50 2.96 16.97
C SER A 44 -2.15 3.41 15.65
N PHE A 45 -1.90 4.63 15.18
CA PHE A 45 -2.29 5.06 13.84
C PHE A 45 -1.28 4.59 12.78
N GLU A 46 0.02 4.70 13.04
CA GLU A 46 1.07 4.24 12.12
C GLU A 46 0.95 2.73 11.86
N ASP A 47 0.71 1.94 12.90
CA ASP A 47 0.51 0.48 12.79
C ASP A 47 -0.73 0.09 11.97
N GLY A 48 -1.74 0.97 11.92
CA GLY A 48 -2.93 0.81 11.07
C GLY A 48 -2.68 1.16 9.61
N LEU A 49 -1.69 2.00 9.31
CA LEU A 49 -1.37 2.49 7.96
C LEU A 49 -0.24 1.71 7.28
N ARG A 50 0.41 0.78 8.00
CA ARG A 50 1.41 -0.11 7.39
C ARG A 50 0.75 -0.96 6.31
N TYR A 51 1.43 -1.07 5.17
CA TYR A 51 1.00 -1.96 4.09
C TYR A 51 0.81 -3.37 4.64
N ARG A 52 -0.33 -3.95 4.29
CA ARG A 52 -0.68 -5.34 4.57
C ARG A 52 -0.93 -5.99 3.23
N THR A 53 -0.37 -7.18 3.02
CA THR A 53 -0.65 -7.91 1.78
C THR A 53 -2.17 -8.15 1.67
N PRO A 54 -2.75 -8.08 0.46
CA PRO A 54 -4.19 -8.24 0.28
C PRO A 54 -4.78 -9.51 0.89
N GLN A 55 -3.96 -10.55 1.02
CA GLN A 55 -4.35 -11.82 1.62
C GLN A 55 -4.61 -11.73 3.14
N SER A 56 -4.16 -10.66 3.80
CA SER A 56 -4.33 -10.43 5.24
C SER A 56 -5.43 -9.42 5.58
N MET A 57 -6.07 -8.84 4.56
CA MET A 57 -7.09 -7.79 4.66
C MET A 57 -8.51 -8.41 4.69
N ASP A 58 -8.84 -9.07 5.81
CA ASP A 58 -10.17 -9.54 6.24
C ASP A 58 -10.92 -10.58 5.37
N ASP A 59 -11.68 -11.44 6.08
CA ASP A 59 -12.66 -12.44 5.64
C ASP A 59 -13.73 -11.96 4.62
N THR A 60 -13.66 -10.71 4.17
CA THR A 60 -14.59 -10.08 3.21
C THR A 60 -14.13 -10.25 1.76
N SER A 61 -12.81 -10.17 1.51
CA SER A 61 -12.20 -10.57 0.24
C SER A 61 -11.98 -12.08 0.30
N ALA A 62 -13.08 -12.83 0.20
CA ALA A 62 -13.06 -14.28 0.32
C ALA A 62 -12.02 -14.86 -0.66
N VAL A 63 -10.92 -15.34 -0.10
CA VAL A 63 -9.88 -16.06 -0.83
C VAL A 63 -10.52 -17.30 -1.41
N LEU A 64 -10.62 -17.37 -2.74
CA LEU A 64 -11.38 -18.42 -3.40
C LEU A 64 -10.49 -19.64 -3.65
N PRO A 65 -10.83 -20.85 -3.14
CA PRO A 65 -10.11 -22.08 -3.50
C PRO A 65 -10.35 -22.46 -4.98
N ALA A 66 -11.47 -22.02 -5.55
CA ALA A 66 -11.82 -22.17 -6.96
C ALA A 66 -12.83 -21.07 -7.35
N LEU A 67 -12.93 -20.76 -8.64
CA LEU A 67 -13.90 -19.77 -9.14
C LEU A 67 -15.33 -20.29 -8.95
N PRO A 68 -16.26 -19.47 -8.42
CA PRO A 68 -17.64 -19.88 -8.16
C PRO A 68 -18.50 -19.97 -9.44
N TRP A 69 -18.01 -19.43 -10.55
CA TRP A 69 -18.71 -19.34 -11.83
C TRP A 69 -17.75 -19.61 -12.99
N THR A 70 -18.31 -19.86 -14.18
CA THR A 70 -17.54 -19.98 -15.42
C THR A 70 -17.21 -18.59 -15.95
N PRO A 71 -15.93 -18.24 -16.15
CA PRO A 71 -15.55 -16.94 -16.73
C PRO A 71 -16.16 -16.70 -18.11
N VAL A 72 -16.69 -15.50 -18.32
CA VAL A 72 -17.24 -15.04 -19.62
C VAL A 72 -16.51 -13.81 -20.17
N GLN A 73 -15.67 -13.18 -19.34
CA GLN A 73 -14.78 -12.09 -19.70
C GLN A 73 -13.53 -12.16 -18.81
N GLY A 74 -12.39 -11.71 -19.31
CA GLY A 74 -11.17 -11.56 -18.55
C GLY A 74 -10.05 -10.99 -19.40
N GLN A 75 -8.98 -10.53 -18.76
CA GLN A 75 -7.82 -10.00 -19.49
C GLN A 75 -6.53 -10.34 -18.76
N THR A 76 -5.46 -10.40 -19.54
CA THR A 76 -4.09 -10.31 -19.04
C THR A 76 -3.56 -8.92 -19.34
N VAL A 77 -3.13 -8.21 -18.30
CA VAL A 77 -2.71 -6.81 -18.37
C VAL A 77 -1.24 -6.71 -17.96
N TYR A 78 -0.42 -6.14 -18.84
CA TYR A 78 0.97 -5.79 -18.57
C TYR A 78 1.04 -4.41 -17.92
N VAL A 79 1.67 -4.29 -16.75
CA VAL A 79 1.76 -3.04 -16.00
C VAL A 79 3.23 -2.69 -15.76
N PRO A 80 3.75 -1.59 -16.33
CA PRO A 80 5.15 -1.20 -16.13
C PRO A 80 5.46 -0.94 -14.66
N ALA A 81 6.61 -1.40 -14.17
CA ALA A 81 7.09 -1.16 -12.81
C ALA A 81 8.57 -0.76 -12.83
N TYR A 82 8.93 0.27 -12.07
CA TYR A 82 10.31 0.75 -12.00
C TYR A 82 10.78 0.65 -10.56
N SER A 83 11.56 -0.38 -10.24
CA SER A 83 12.25 -0.46 -8.92
C SER A 83 13.27 0.66 -8.75
N HIS A 84 13.80 1.16 -9.87
CA HIS A 84 14.62 2.35 -9.91
C HIS A 84 14.56 3.05 -11.26
N VAL A 85 14.88 4.33 -11.24
CA VAL A 85 15.14 5.15 -12.43
C VAL A 85 16.55 5.72 -12.34
N TYR A 86 17.08 6.26 -13.42
CA TYR A 86 18.41 6.87 -13.42
C TYR A 86 18.29 8.39 -13.34
N ALA A 87 19.12 9.01 -12.51
CA ALA A 87 19.18 10.46 -12.35
C ALA A 87 20.62 10.97 -12.52
N GLN A 88 20.74 12.23 -12.95
CA GLN A 88 22.01 12.97 -13.08
C GLN A 88 23.10 12.19 -13.83
N ASP A 89 24.12 11.71 -13.11
CA ASP A 89 25.29 10.99 -13.59
C ASP A 89 25.02 9.50 -13.91
N GLY A 90 23.76 9.12 -14.01
CA GLY A 90 23.33 7.77 -14.31
C GLY A 90 23.25 6.85 -13.09
N LYS A 91 23.29 7.42 -11.87
CA LYS A 91 23.09 6.63 -10.65
C LYS A 91 21.64 6.17 -10.53
N PRO A 92 21.43 4.92 -10.05
CA PRO A 92 20.08 4.44 -9.78
C PRO A 92 19.49 5.18 -8.59
N HIS A 93 18.24 5.58 -8.74
CA HIS A 93 17.39 6.14 -7.72
C HIS A 93 16.25 5.16 -7.50
N LEU A 94 16.29 4.45 -6.36
CA LEU A 94 15.31 3.42 -6.02
C LEU A 94 13.92 4.04 -5.85
N LEU A 95 12.87 3.24 -5.96
CA LEU A 95 11.48 3.65 -5.85
C LEU A 95 10.68 2.55 -5.16
N THR A 96 9.77 2.93 -4.28
CA THR A 96 8.70 2.04 -3.83
C THR A 96 7.68 1.91 -4.94
N VAL A 97 7.27 0.69 -5.29
CA VAL A 97 6.26 0.44 -6.33
C VAL A 97 5.00 -0.10 -5.68
N THR A 98 3.87 0.56 -5.93
CA THR A 98 2.54 0.09 -5.52
C THR A 98 1.74 -0.23 -6.77
N LEU A 99 1.44 -1.50 -7.01
CA LEU A 99 0.46 -1.93 -8.01
C LEU A 99 -0.94 -1.81 -7.40
N SER A 100 -1.83 -1.06 -8.04
CA SER A 100 -3.24 -0.96 -7.68
C SER A 100 -4.11 -1.65 -8.72
N VAL A 101 -5.04 -2.49 -8.26
CA VAL A 101 -6.08 -3.13 -9.08
C VAL A 101 -7.42 -2.68 -8.53
N ARG A 102 -8.22 -2.02 -9.36
CA ARG A 102 -9.48 -1.38 -8.94
C ARG A 102 -10.61 -1.87 -9.81
N ASN A 103 -11.60 -2.51 -9.20
CA ASN A 103 -12.84 -2.84 -9.89
C ASN A 103 -13.61 -1.55 -10.18
N ALA A 104 -13.70 -1.16 -11.46
CA ALA A 104 -14.41 0.03 -11.88
C ALA A 104 -15.91 -0.20 -12.08
N ASP A 105 -16.36 -1.45 -12.03
CA ASP A 105 -17.77 -1.79 -12.14
C ASP A 105 -18.50 -1.50 -10.81
N ALA A 106 -19.69 -0.90 -10.92
CA ALA A 106 -20.49 -0.46 -9.79
C ALA A 106 -21.38 -1.56 -9.22
N ASP A 107 -21.69 -2.59 -10.01
CA ASP A 107 -22.69 -3.59 -9.68
C ASP A 107 -22.11 -5.02 -9.62
N ARG A 108 -21.01 -5.27 -10.33
CA ARG A 108 -20.49 -6.62 -10.56
C ARG A 108 -19.10 -6.80 -9.96
N GLU A 109 -18.86 -8.00 -9.43
CA GLU A 109 -17.56 -8.39 -8.90
C GLU A 109 -16.63 -8.90 -10.01
N ILE A 110 -15.32 -8.84 -9.74
CA ILE A 110 -14.28 -9.48 -10.54
C ILE A 110 -13.41 -10.35 -9.66
N VAL A 111 -12.65 -11.27 -10.26
CA VAL A 111 -11.64 -12.06 -9.55
C VAL A 111 -10.29 -11.82 -10.19
N VAL A 112 -9.33 -11.34 -9.40
CA VAL A 112 -7.91 -11.30 -9.77
C VAL A 112 -7.34 -12.69 -9.55
N THR A 113 -6.93 -13.36 -10.62
CA THR A 113 -6.48 -14.75 -10.57
C THR A 113 -4.96 -14.88 -10.41
N SER A 114 -4.21 -13.87 -10.86
CA SER A 114 -2.75 -13.92 -10.85
C SER A 114 -2.14 -12.52 -10.83
N VAL A 115 -1.06 -12.35 -10.08
CA VAL A 115 -0.23 -11.13 -10.07
C VAL A 115 1.23 -11.56 -10.08
N GLN A 116 1.80 -11.63 -11.28
CA GLN A 116 3.17 -12.07 -11.49
C GLN A 116 4.11 -10.88 -11.65
N TYR A 117 5.28 -10.92 -11.00
CA TYR A 117 6.30 -9.88 -11.12
C TYR A 117 7.48 -10.37 -11.96
N TYR A 118 7.90 -9.54 -12.91
CA TYR A 118 8.97 -9.85 -13.85
C TYR A 118 10.09 -8.81 -13.76
N ASP A 119 11.32 -9.28 -13.87
CA ASP A 119 12.48 -8.41 -13.94
C ASP A 119 12.70 -7.80 -15.34
N THR A 120 13.70 -6.92 -15.43
CA THR A 120 14.11 -6.23 -16.66
C THR A 120 14.53 -7.18 -17.79
N LYS A 121 14.86 -8.44 -17.48
CA LYS A 121 15.22 -9.48 -18.47
C LYS A 121 14.02 -10.34 -18.86
N GLY A 122 12.83 -10.04 -18.34
CA GLY A 122 11.61 -10.83 -18.57
C GLY A 122 11.56 -12.13 -17.78
N ARG A 123 12.37 -12.27 -16.72
CA ARG A 123 12.31 -13.45 -15.83
C ARG A 123 11.24 -13.21 -14.77
N ASN A 124 10.38 -14.20 -14.54
CA ASN A 124 9.46 -14.17 -13.42
C ASN A 124 10.26 -14.27 -12.10
N ILE A 125 10.09 -13.29 -11.23
CA ILE A 125 10.81 -13.17 -9.95
C ILE A 125 9.91 -13.40 -8.74
N GLY A 126 8.62 -13.64 -8.96
CA GLY A 126 7.69 -14.01 -7.91
C GLY A 126 6.23 -13.81 -8.29
N SER A 127 5.36 -14.33 -7.43
CA SER A 127 3.94 -14.01 -7.42
C SER A 127 3.63 -13.16 -6.20
N HIS A 128 2.80 -12.14 -6.36
CA HIS A 128 2.27 -11.34 -5.26
C HIS A 128 0.88 -11.80 -4.82
N LEU A 129 0.36 -12.86 -5.45
CA LEU A 129 -0.95 -13.41 -5.15
C LEU A 129 -0.92 -14.95 -5.19
N ASP A 130 -1.08 -15.59 -4.03
CA ASP A 130 -1.01 -17.05 -3.93
C ASP A 130 -2.33 -17.74 -4.31
N LYS A 131 -3.45 -17.03 -4.15
CA LYS A 131 -4.80 -17.54 -4.38
C LYS A 131 -5.66 -16.47 -5.03
N PRO A 132 -6.63 -16.85 -5.89
CA PRO A 132 -7.53 -15.89 -6.52
C PRO A 132 -8.23 -14.99 -5.49
N LEU A 133 -8.19 -13.69 -5.77
CA LEU A 133 -8.73 -12.64 -4.92
C LEU A 133 -9.98 -12.05 -5.56
N ARG A 134 -11.10 -12.17 -4.86
CA ARG A 134 -12.35 -11.56 -5.27
C ARG A 134 -12.36 -10.07 -4.91
N LEU A 135 -12.68 -9.23 -5.88
CA LEU A 135 -12.91 -7.80 -5.70
C LEU A 135 -14.40 -7.51 -5.89
N ALA A 136 -15.04 -7.07 -4.82
CA ALA A 136 -16.43 -6.60 -4.85
C ALA A 136 -16.58 -5.38 -5.80
N PRO A 137 -17.80 -4.99 -6.17
CA PRO A 137 -18.03 -3.77 -6.93
C PRO A 137 -17.36 -2.57 -6.27
N LEU A 138 -16.67 -1.74 -7.05
CA LEU A 138 -15.89 -0.58 -6.60
C LEU A 138 -14.74 -0.87 -5.61
N ALA A 139 -14.46 -2.15 -5.31
CA ALA A 139 -13.37 -2.52 -4.42
C ALA A 139 -12.01 -2.38 -5.12
N SER A 140 -10.97 -2.17 -4.32
CA SER A 140 -9.59 -2.04 -4.79
C SER A 140 -8.67 -2.91 -3.93
N THR A 141 -7.56 -3.32 -4.51
CA THR A 141 -6.48 -4.05 -3.83
C THR A 141 -5.13 -3.53 -4.30
N GLU A 142 -4.12 -3.66 -3.45
CA GLU A 142 -2.79 -3.10 -3.69
C GLU A 142 -1.70 -4.13 -3.41
N PHE A 143 -0.64 -4.12 -4.22
CA PHE A 143 0.54 -4.95 -4.02
C PHE A 143 1.79 -4.08 -3.97
N LEU A 144 2.58 -4.22 -2.91
CA LEU A 144 3.78 -3.43 -2.67
C LEU A 144 5.04 -4.20 -3.08
N VAL A 145 5.93 -3.52 -3.79
CA VAL A 145 7.36 -3.84 -3.86
C VAL A 145 8.10 -2.74 -3.12
N GLU A 146 8.78 -3.14 -2.04
CA GLU A 146 9.50 -2.22 -1.17
C GLU A 146 10.64 -1.53 -1.91
N ARG A 147 11.01 -0.33 -1.44
CA ARG A 147 12.07 0.48 -2.04
C ARG A 147 13.39 -0.27 -2.21
N ASP A 148 13.76 -1.04 -1.20
CA ASP A 148 15.06 -1.71 -1.13
C ASP A 148 15.08 -3.00 -1.96
N ASP A 149 13.93 -3.43 -2.50
CA ASP A 149 13.84 -4.52 -3.45
C ASP A 149 14.16 -4.03 -4.88
N ALA A 150 15.45 -4.06 -5.21
CA ALA A 150 15.95 -3.74 -6.54
C ALA A 150 15.92 -4.93 -7.53
N THR A 151 15.34 -6.08 -7.17
CA THR A 151 15.45 -7.31 -7.97
C THR A 151 14.76 -7.21 -9.33
N GLY A 152 13.70 -6.40 -9.44
CA GLY A 152 13.01 -6.15 -10.71
C GLY A 152 13.82 -5.33 -11.71
N GLY A 153 14.68 -4.44 -11.24
CA GLY A 153 15.44 -3.51 -12.08
C GLY A 153 14.60 -2.38 -12.70
N SER A 154 15.16 -1.68 -13.69
CA SER A 154 14.59 -0.48 -14.31
C SER A 154 13.55 -0.75 -15.41
N GLY A 155 13.40 -2.01 -15.84
CA GLY A 155 12.36 -2.45 -16.79
C GLY A 155 11.46 -3.54 -16.21
N ALA A 156 11.24 -3.53 -14.89
CA ALA A 156 10.36 -4.48 -14.24
C ALA A 156 8.91 -4.30 -14.71
N ASN A 157 8.08 -5.31 -14.47
CA ASN A 157 6.66 -5.22 -14.79
C ASN A 157 5.84 -6.25 -14.01
N PHE A 158 4.55 -5.96 -13.88
CA PHE A 158 3.56 -6.92 -13.43
C PHE A 158 2.79 -7.48 -14.62
N MET A 159 2.45 -8.75 -14.54
CA MET A 159 1.42 -9.37 -15.36
C MET A 159 0.23 -9.69 -14.45
N VAL A 160 -0.88 -9.00 -14.66
CA VAL A 160 -2.09 -9.15 -13.86
C VAL A 160 -3.15 -9.87 -14.69
N GLU A 161 -3.69 -10.94 -14.15
CA GLU A 161 -4.81 -11.66 -14.75
C GLU A 161 -6.06 -11.45 -13.90
N TRP A 162 -7.17 -11.15 -14.57
CA TRP A 162 -8.48 -11.06 -13.94
C TRP A 162 -9.55 -11.68 -14.82
N VAL A 163 -10.62 -12.13 -14.18
CA VAL A 163 -11.79 -12.74 -14.82
C VAL A 163 -13.08 -12.22 -14.19
N ALA A 164 -14.18 -12.31 -14.95
CA ALA A 164 -15.54 -12.00 -14.50
C ALA A 164 -16.54 -13.06 -15.02
N GLY A 165 -17.56 -13.35 -14.20
CA GLY A 165 -18.62 -14.32 -14.52
C GLY A 165 -19.74 -13.72 -15.36
N GLU A 166 -19.72 -12.40 -15.47
CA GLU A 166 -20.60 -11.61 -16.31
C GLU A 166 -19.79 -10.54 -17.06
N PRO A 167 -20.33 -9.94 -18.13
CA PRO A 167 -19.72 -8.77 -18.73
C PRO A 167 -19.59 -7.62 -17.70
N VAL A 168 -18.42 -7.02 -17.59
CA VAL A 168 -18.09 -5.94 -16.64
C VAL A 168 -17.34 -4.81 -17.32
N VAL A 169 -17.34 -3.64 -16.69
CA VAL A 169 -16.36 -2.59 -16.99
C VAL A 169 -14.95 -3.12 -16.68
N PRO A 170 -13.98 -3.07 -17.62
CA PRO A 170 -12.62 -3.50 -17.33
C PRO A 170 -12.03 -2.75 -16.13
N PRO A 171 -11.31 -3.45 -15.23
CA PRO A 171 -10.71 -2.82 -14.06
C PRO A 171 -9.64 -1.81 -14.45
N ILE A 172 -9.42 -0.84 -13.58
CA ILE A 172 -8.29 0.07 -13.66
C ILE A 172 -7.11 -0.61 -12.98
N ILE A 173 -6.03 -0.81 -13.72
CA ILE A 173 -4.81 -1.43 -13.23
C ILE A 173 -3.65 -0.49 -13.50
N GLU A 174 -2.97 -0.05 -12.45
CA GLU A 174 -1.91 0.93 -12.54
C GLU A 174 -0.83 0.70 -11.48
N THR A 175 0.37 1.19 -11.75
CA THR A 175 1.43 1.28 -10.75
C THR A 175 1.65 2.74 -10.37
N VAL A 176 1.87 2.97 -9.09
CA VAL A 176 2.36 4.24 -8.53
C VAL A 176 3.75 4.00 -7.98
N MET A 177 4.71 4.78 -8.43
CA MET A 177 6.10 4.69 -8.01
C MET A 177 6.46 5.97 -7.28
N ILE A 178 7.01 5.83 -6.08
CA ILE A 178 7.31 6.96 -5.20
C ILE A 178 8.65 6.78 -4.50
N ASP A 179 9.38 7.89 -4.36
CA ASP A 179 10.42 8.05 -3.35
C ASP A 179 10.32 9.43 -2.70
N THR A 180 10.46 9.46 -1.39
CA THR A 180 10.50 10.66 -0.55
C THR A 180 11.70 10.67 0.40
N SER A 181 12.69 9.79 0.21
CA SER A 181 13.86 9.65 1.10
C SER A 181 14.87 10.79 1.02
N GLY A 182 14.67 11.77 0.13
CA GLY A 182 15.54 12.94 -0.06
C GLY A 182 14.79 14.28 0.00
N SER A 183 15.53 15.37 -0.25
CA SER A 183 14.96 16.73 -0.32
C SER A 183 14.10 16.99 -1.55
N GLN A 184 14.17 16.10 -2.55
CA GLN A 184 13.34 16.11 -3.73
C GLN A 184 12.59 14.77 -3.80
N GLY A 185 11.27 14.82 -3.65
CA GLY A 185 10.41 13.67 -3.87
C GLY A 185 10.15 13.46 -5.37
N ILE A 186 10.13 12.20 -5.80
CA ILE A 186 9.75 11.81 -7.16
C ILE A 186 8.55 10.89 -7.04
N SER A 187 7.52 11.15 -7.84
CA SER A 187 6.42 10.22 -8.00
C SER A 187 5.87 10.27 -9.42
N PHE A 188 5.43 9.11 -9.91
CA PHE A 188 4.72 9.00 -11.17
C PHE A 188 3.90 7.71 -11.20
N ALA A 189 2.89 7.70 -12.05
CA ALA A 189 2.04 6.54 -12.26
C ALA A 189 2.13 6.03 -13.71
N ARG A 190 1.88 4.74 -13.89
CA ARG A 190 1.76 4.09 -15.21
C ARG A 190 0.56 3.16 -15.21
N SER A 191 -0.34 3.38 -16.17
CA SER A 191 -1.45 2.47 -16.43
C SER A 191 -0.97 1.20 -17.15
N GLY A 192 -1.69 0.11 -16.93
CA GLY A 192 -1.46 -1.14 -17.63
C GLY A 192 -1.96 -1.12 -19.07
N THR A 193 -1.40 -2.02 -19.87
CA THR A 193 -1.79 -2.29 -21.26
C THR A 193 -2.32 -3.71 -21.35
N VAL A 194 -3.51 -3.88 -21.93
CA VAL A 194 -4.07 -5.21 -22.20
C VAL A 194 -3.20 -5.91 -23.26
N VAL A 195 -2.66 -7.08 -22.91
CA VAL A 195 -1.83 -7.89 -23.83
C VAL A 195 -2.55 -9.11 -24.34
N LYS A 196 -3.62 -9.54 -23.65
CA LYS A 196 -4.46 -10.67 -24.06
C LYS A 196 -5.87 -10.51 -23.52
N GLU A 197 -6.86 -10.74 -24.38
CA GLU A 197 -8.26 -10.94 -23.99
C GLU A 197 -8.49 -12.41 -23.62
N GLY A 198 -9.35 -12.68 -22.64
CA GLY A 198 -9.88 -14.01 -22.28
C GLY A 198 -11.35 -13.89 -21.85
N VAL A 199 -12.02 -14.93 -21.38
CA VAL A 199 -12.46 -16.08 -22.18
C VAL A 199 -13.91 -15.82 -22.62
N PRO A 200 -14.28 -16.11 -23.88
CA PRO A 200 -15.30 -17.13 -24.12
C PRO A 200 -14.75 -18.23 -25.04
N GLU A 201 -14.60 -19.45 -24.51
CA GLU A 201 -14.27 -20.64 -25.31
C GLU A 201 -15.37 -21.69 -25.11
N SER A 202 -16.45 -21.51 -25.87
CA SER A 202 -17.48 -22.51 -26.12
C SER A 202 -17.48 -22.97 -27.58
N ASP A 203 -16.33 -22.98 -28.27
CA ASP A 203 -16.25 -23.35 -29.70
C ASP A 203 -15.04 -24.21 -30.11
N GLN A 204 -14.52 -25.05 -29.19
CA GLN A 204 -13.52 -26.08 -29.54
C GLN A 204 -14.11 -27.50 -29.73
N ARG A 205 -15.44 -27.69 -29.71
CA ARG A 205 -16.06 -29.02 -29.95
C ARG A 205 -16.48 -29.31 -31.39
N THR A 206 -16.25 -28.40 -32.35
CA THR A 206 -16.73 -28.57 -33.74
C THR A 206 -15.61 -28.74 -34.77
N ARG A 207 -14.35 -28.95 -34.35
CA ARG A 207 -13.22 -29.24 -35.26
C ARG A 207 -12.69 -30.67 -35.16
N GLU A 208 -13.53 -31.60 -34.75
CA GLU A 208 -13.34 -33.01 -35.01
C GLU A 208 -14.60 -33.55 -35.65
N VAL A 209 -14.43 -34.37 -36.69
CA VAL A 209 -15.44 -35.02 -37.52
C VAL A 209 -15.96 -34.17 -38.71
N VAL A 210 -15.13 -34.10 -39.75
CA VAL A 210 -15.64 -34.39 -41.10
C VAL A 210 -14.73 -35.48 -41.69
N PRO A 211 -15.30 -36.64 -42.08
CA PRO A 211 -14.55 -37.79 -42.59
C PRO A 211 -13.93 -37.57 -43.97
#